data_AF-A0A3L6RLX3-F1
#
_entry.id   AF-A0A3L6RLX3-F1
#
_cell.length_a   1.000
_cell.length_b   1.000
_cell.length_c   1.000
_cell.angle_alpha   90.00
_cell.angle_beta   90.00
_cell.angle_gamma   90.00
#
_symmetry.space_group_name_H-M   'P 1'
#
loop_
_entity.id
_entity.type
_entity.pdbx_description
1 polymer ?
#
loop_
_entity_poly.entity_id
_entity_poly.type
_entity_poly.pdbx_seq_one_letter_code
_entity_poly.pdbx_strand_id
1 'polypeptide(L)'
;MTCGAPCGHQFCWLYLGSWANHAGNNYHCNRYAADRSEFSGEKAQRRQGKASLERFLHHYERWTAHAASLAKARQDLDGMRGGGLDLFAGTIGAPLTELDFLAEAYAQRGEARQGHAIPPTAAPIAVVAPR
;
A
#
# COMPACT_ATOMS: atom_id res chain seq x y z
N MET A 1 -5.93 9.00 -3.29
CA MET A 1 -6.92 8.95 -4.40
C MET A 1 -7.78 10.19 -4.31
N THR A 2 -8.27 10.67 -5.45
CA THR A 2 -9.14 11.86 -5.51
C THR A 2 -10.44 11.45 -6.18
N CYS A 3 -11.57 11.76 -5.56
CA CYS A 3 -12.88 11.56 -6.16
C CYS A 3 -13.03 12.47 -7.39
N GLY A 4 -13.64 11.96 -8.46
CA GLY A 4 -13.87 12.72 -9.68
C GLY A 4 -14.73 13.97 -9.46
N ALA A 5 -14.73 14.88 -10.43
CA ALA A 5 -15.61 16.03 -10.41
C ALA A 5 -17.10 15.59 -10.38
N PRO A 6 -17.98 16.31 -9.67
CA PRO A 6 -17.73 17.59 -8.97
C PRO A 6 -17.20 17.45 -7.53
N CYS A 7 -16.95 16.23 -7.04
CA CYS A 7 -16.64 15.97 -5.62
C CYS A 7 -15.25 16.44 -5.19
N GLY A 8 -14.19 16.00 -5.88
CA GLY A 8 -12.81 16.41 -5.58
C GLY A 8 -12.24 15.95 -4.23
N HIS A 9 -12.98 15.19 -3.40
CA HIS A 9 -12.51 14.75 -2.10
C HIS A 9 -11.28 13.83 -2.22
N GLN A 10 -10.25 14.09 -1.41
CA GLN A 10 -9.03 13.29 -1.38
C GLN A 10 -9.04 12.34 -0.18
N PHE A 11 -8.82 11.05 -0.44
CA PHE A 11 -8.83 10.00 0.57
C PHE A 11 -7.71 8.98 0.33
N CYS A 12 -7.32 8.30 1.40
CA CYS A 12 -6.40 7.17 1.30
C CYS A 12 -7.14 5.94 0.80
N TRP A 13 -6.60 5.28 -0.20
CA TRP A 13 -7.21 4.11 -0.81
C TRP A 13 -7.15 2.84 0.06
N LEU A 14 -6.31 2.83 1.10
CA LEU A 14 -6.16 1.68 2.01
C LEU A 14 -7.21 1.64 3.13
N TYR A 15 -7.53 2.79 3.74
CA TYR A 15 -8.47 2.85 4.87
C TYR A 15 -9.64 3.81 4.64
N LEU A 16 -9.74 4.40 3.45
CA LEU A 16 -10.84 5.25 3.00
C LEU A 16 -11.09 6.52 3.83
N GLY A 17 -10.15 6.94 4.68
CA GLY A 17 -10.25 8.21 5.39
C GLY A 17 -9.55 9.36 4.65
N SER A 18 -9.79 10.59 5.14
CA SER A 18 -9.28 11.83 4.55
C SER A 18 -7.75 11.81 4.36
N TRP A 19 -7.31 12.24 3.18
CA TRP A 19 -5.89 12.38 2.86
C TRP A 19 -5.20 13.48 3.68
N ALA A 20 -5.95 14.44 4.22
CA ALA A 20 -5.39 15.48 5.10
C ALA A 20 -4.68 14.89 6.33
N ASN A 21 -5.10 13.70 6.78
CA ASN A 21 -4.48 12.97 7.89
C ASN A 21 -3.17 12.27 7.52
N HIS A 22 -2.74 12.33 6.25
CA HIS A 22 -1.44 11.81 5.79
C HIS A 22 -0.31 12.81 5.91
N ALA A 23 -0.60 14.06 6.28
CA ALA A 23 0.42 15.09 6.51
C ALA A 23 1.05 14.97 7.91
N GLY A 24 2.35 15.25 8.00
CA GLY A 24 3.10 15.29 9.27
C GLY A 24 3.30 13.92 9.92
N ASN A 25 3.39 13.89 11.25
CA ASN A 25 3.70 12.69 12.05
C ASN A 25 2.47 11.81 12.38
N ASN A 26 1.28 12.15 11.86
CA ASN A 26 0.02 11.46 12.14
C ASN A 26 -0.29 10.33 11.13
N TYR A 27 0.72 9.92 10.37
CA TYR A 27 0.62 8.83 9.39
C TYR A 27 0.51 7.47 10.10
N HIS A 28 -0.73 7.06 10.38
CA HIS A 28 -1.02 5.81 11.08
C HIS A 28 -1.73 4.76 10.22
N CYS A 29 -1.90 4.97 8.91
CA CYS A 29 -2.66 4.03 8.08
C CYS A 29 -2.04 2.63 7.99
N ASN A 30 -0.73 2.47 8.23
CA ASN A 30 -0.08 1.17 8.21
C ASN A 30 -0.07 0.49 9.59
N ARG A 31 -0.33 1.25 10.66
CA ARG A 31 -0.32 0.75 12.04
C ARG A 31 -1.67 0.10 12.37
N TYR A 32 -1.62 -1.13 12.87
CA TYR A 32 -2.79 -1.75 13.48
C TYR A 32 -3.08 -1.09 14.84
N ALA A 33 -4.29 -0.54 15.00
CA ALA A 33 -4.77 -0.01 16.26
C ALA A 33 -5.69 -1.05 16.93
N ALA A 34 -5.18 -1.70 17.98
CA ALA A 34 -6.00 -2.63 18.76
C ALA A 34 -6.95 -1.86 19.68
N ASP A 35 -8.19 -2.34 19.81
CA ASP A 35 -9.07 -1.94 20.90
C ASP A 35 -8.43 -2.38 22.24
N ARG A 36 -8.26 -1.44 23.17
CA ARG A 36 -7.60 -1.66 24.47
C ARG A 36 -8.59 -1.81 25.63
N SER A 37 -9.88 -1.93 25.34
CA SER A 37 -10.91 -2.15 26.37
C SER A 37 -10.64 -3.42 27.20
N GLU A 38 -10.63 -3.30 28.52
CA GLU A 38 -10.44 -4.42 29.44
C GLU A 38 -11.73 -5.24 29.59
N PHE A 39 -11.64 -6.56 29.40
CA PHE A 39 -12.75 -7.51 29.60
C PHE A 39 -12.25 -8.74 30.35
N SER A 40 -13.13 -9.41 31.12
CA SER A 40 -12.82 -10.62 31.89
C SER A 40 -13.63 -11.84 31.42
N GLY A 41 -13.13 -13.04 31.73
CA GLY A 41 -13.81 -14.32 31.47
C GLY A 41 -13.96 -14.68 29.99
N GLU A 42 -15.04 -15.37 29.65
CA GLU A 42 -15.36 -15.83 28.28
C GLU A 42 -15.40 -14.69 27.25
N LYS A 43 -15.79 -13.48 27.69
CA LYS A 43 -15.79 -12.27 26.85
C LYS A 43 -14.37 -11.88 26.43
N ALA A 44 -13.36 -12.11 27.27
CA ALA A 44 -11.96 -11.84 26.96
C ALA A 44 -11.44 -12.80 25.88
N GLN A 45 -11.70 -14.11 26.02
CA GLN A 45 -11.26 -15.13 25.07
C GLN A 45 -11.89 -14.91 23.68
N ARG A 46 -13.21 -14.64 23.62
CA ARG A 46 -13.89 -14.33 22.36
C ARG A 46 -13.34 -13.07 21.69
N ARG A 47 -13.01 -12.03 22.47
CA ARG A 47 -12.41 -10.79 21.95
C ARG A 47 -10.99 -11.01 21.45
N GLN A 48 -10.19 -11.83 22.13
CA GLN A 48 -8.83 -12.15 21.69
C GLN A 48 -8.81 -12.88 20.34
N GLY A 49 -9.71 -13.84 20.13
CA GLY A 49 -9.89 -14.50 18.83
C GLY A 49 -10.25 -13.50 17.72
N LYS A 50 -11.20 -12.61 17.99
CA LYS A 50 -11.60 -11.55 17.04
C LYS A 50 -10.43 -10.60 16.72
N ALA A 51 -9.71 -10.13 17.74
CA ALA A 51 -8.58 -9.22 17.57
C ALA A 51 -7.42 -9.84 16.78
N SER A 52 -7.19 -11.15 16.92
CA SER A 52 -6.20 -11.87 16.13
C SER A 52 -6.59 -11.91 14.65
N LEU A 53 -7.87 -12.19 14.36
CA LEU A 53 -8.40 -12.20 13.00
C LEU A 53 -8.35 -10.81 12.36
N GLU A 54 -8.79 -9.77 13.07
CA GLU A 54 -8.74 -8.38 12.60
C GLU A 54 -7.31 -7.93 12.29
N ARG A 55 -6.34 -8.30 13.14
CA ARG A 55 -4.92 -8.02 12.87
C ARG A 55 -4.43 -8.74 11.62
N PHE A 56 -4.78 -10.02 11.46
CA PHE A 56 -4.42 -10.77 10.26
C PHE A 56 -4.97 -10.10 9.00
N LEU A 57 -6.27 -9.77 8.98
CA LEU A 57 -6.92 -9.10 7.85
C LEU A 57 -6.25 -7.76 7.55
N HIS A 58 -5.98 -6.93 8.56
CA HIS A 58 -5.29 -5.64 8.40
C HIS A 58 -3.96 -5.77 7.64
N HIS A 59 -3.12 -6.74 8.01
CA HIS A 59 -1.83 -6.93 7.35
C HIS A 59 -1.98 -7.61 5.99
N TYR A 60 -2.91 -8.55 5.84
CA TYR A 60 -3.18 -9.25 4.59
C TYR A 60 -3.67 -8.29 3.50
N GLU A 61 -4.64 -7.42 3.81
CA GLU A 61 -5.17 -6.41 2.88
C GLU A 61 -4.08 -5.44 2.40
N ARG A 62 -3.18 -5.02 3.30
CA ARG A 62 -2.05 -4.15 2.92
C ARG A 62 -1.04 -4.86 2.04
N TRP A 63 -0.77 -6.12 2.32
CA TRP A 63 0.10 -6.93 1.50
C TRP A 63 -0.47 -7.11 0.08
N THR A 64 -1.74 -7.50 -0.07
CA THR A 64 -2.38 -7.65 -1.39
C THR A 64 -2.42 -6.32 -2.15
N ALA A 65 -2.73 -5.23 -1.46
CA ALA A 65 -2.67 -3.87 -1.96
C ALA A 65 -1.27 -3.49 -2.48
N HIS A 66 -0.22 -3.74 -1.71
CA HIS A 66 1.16 -3.48 -2.14
C HIS A 66 1.58 -4.36 -3.33
N ALA A 67 1.17 -5.63 -3.36
CA ALA A 67 1.42 -6.52 -4.49
C ALA A 67 0.74 -6.02 -5.78
N ALA A 68 -0.52 -5.58 -5.70
CA ALA A 68 -1.22 -4.97 -6.83
C ALA A 68 -0.53 -3.67 -7.30
N SER A 69 -0.07 -2.83 -6.36
CA SER A 69 0.67 -1.62 -6.69
C SER A 69 2.01 -1.91 -7.39
N LEU A 70 2.72 -2.98 -6.97
CA LEU A 70 3.95 -3.44 -7.63
C LEU A 70 3.67 -3.92 -9.07
N ALA A 71 2.61 -4.71 -9.26
CA ALA A 71 2.21 -5.17 -10.60
C ALA A 71 1.93 -3.97 -11.52
N LYS A 72 1.21 -2.96 -11.03
CA LYS A 72 0.96 -1.73 -11.79
C LYS A 72 2.24 -0.96 -12.09
N ALA A 73 3.16 -0.83 -11.13
CA ALA A 73 4.44 -0.16 -11.35
C ALA A 73 5.28 -0.83 -12.44
N ARG A 74 5.27 -2.18 -12.51
CA ARG A 74 5.92 -2.95 -13.58
C ARG A 74 5.26 -2.72 -14.93
N GLN A 75 3.93 -2.82 -15.01
CA GLN A 75 3.18 -2.56 -16.24
C GLN A 75 3.47 -1.15 -16.79
N ASP A 76 3.53 -0.17 -15.90
CA ASP A 76 3.85 1.20 -16.27
C ASP A 76 5.27 1.34 -16.82
N LEU A 77 6.27 0.68 -16.20
CA LEU A 77 7.64 0.67 -16.70
C LEU A 77 7.74 -0.01 -18.08
N ASP A 78 7.05 -1.13 -18.26
CA ASP A 78 6.98 -1.84 -19.54
C ASP A 78 6.36 -0.95 -20.62
N GLY A 79 5.30 -0.20 -20.28
CA GLY A 79 4.68 0.77 -21.19
C GLY A 79 5.63 1.92 -21.58
N MET A 80 6.40 2.45 -20.63
CA MET A 80 7.39 3.50 -20.93
C MET A 80 8.50 2.98 -21.86
N ARG A 81 9.00 1.76 -21.61
CA ARG A 81 10.00 1.10 -22.47
C ARG A 81 9.44 0.65 -23.82
N GLY A 82 8.14 0.36 -23.89
CA GLY A 82 7.43 -0.09 -25.08
C GLY A 82 6.99 1.03 -26.04
N GLY A 83 7.65 2.19 -26.01
CA GLY A 83 7.36 3.33 -26.88
C GLY A 83 6.60 4.49 -26.20
N GLY A 84 6.25 4.36 -24.92
CA GLY A 84 5.65 5.46 -24.15
C GLY A 84 6.56 6.69 -24.07
N LEU A 85 7.87 6.48 -23.96
CA LEU A 85 8.85 7.57 -23.96
C LEU A 85 8.90 8.31 -25.30
N ASP A 86 8.88 7.60 -26.43
CA ASP A 86 8.88 8.20 -27.76
C ASP A 86 7.64 9.07 -28.00
N LEU A 87 6.46 8.55 -27.60
CA LEU A 87 5.19 9.27 -27.68
C LEU A 87 5.22 10.54 -26.81
N PHE A 88 5.75 10.44 -25.59
CA PHE A 88 5.86 11.56 -24.69
C PHE A 88 6.84 12.63 -25.24
N ALA A 89 8.02 12.20 -25.69
CA ALA A 89 9.03 13.04 -26.34
C ALA A 89 8.43 13.86 -27.49
N GLY A 90 7.70 13.17 -28.39
CA GLY A 90 7.03 13.82 -29.53
C GLY A 90 5.94 14.82 -29.12
N THR A 91 5.27 14.59 -28.00
CA THR A 91 4.21 15.49 -27.49
C THR A 91 4.79 16.78 -26.91
N ILE A 92 5.91 16.68 -26.18
CA ILE A 92 6.53 17.84 -25.52
C ILE A 92 7.60 18.52 -26.39
N GLY A 93 7.96 17.92 -27.54
CA GLY A 93 8.98 18.44 -28.44
C GLY A 93 10.41 18.35 -27.90
N ALA A 94 10.67 17.41 -26.98
CA ALA A 94 11.99 17.19 -26.38
C ALA A 94 12.69 15.98 -27.01
N PRO A 95 14.03 15.95 -27.07
CA PRO A 95 14.75 14.77 -27.52
C PRO A 95 14.62 13.63 -26.51
N LEU A 96 14.55 12.39 -27.00
CA LEU A 96 14.39 11.19 -26.16
C LEU A 96 15.47 11.06 -25.08
N THR A 97 16.70 11.49 -25.38
CA THR A 97 17.84 11.47 -24.45
C THR A 97 17.63 12.31 -23.20
N GLU A 98 16.77 13.33 -23.24
CA GLU A 98 16.41 14.12 -22.06
C GLU A 98 15.43 13.37 -21.12
N LEU A 99 14.88 12.24 -21.56
CA LEU A 99 13.82 11.51 -20.88
C LEU A 99 14.27 10.16 -20.32
N ASP A 100 15.55 9.78 -20.48
CA ASP A 100 16.09 8.50 -19.99
C ASP A 100 15.84 8.31 -18.49
N PHE A 101 15.91 9.41 -17.71
CA PHE A 101 15.65 9.40 -16.27
C PHE A 101 14.22 8.94 -15.91
N LEU A 102 13.24 9.06 -16.81
CA LEU A 102 11.87 8.63 -16.53
C LEU A 102 11.78 7.10 -16.42
N ALA A 103 12.52 6.36 -17.24
CA ALA A 103 12.58 4.91 -17.13
C ALA A 103 13.19 4.49 -15.79
N GLU A 104 14.27 5.16 -15.36
CA GLU A 104 14.92 4.93 -14.08
C GLU A 104 13.99 5.25 -12.91
N ALA A 105 13.28 6.38 -12.95
CA ALA A 105 12.31 6.75 -11.93
C ALA A 105 11.18 5.72 -11.80
N TYR A 106 10.69 5.17 -12.91
CA TYR A 106 9.67 4.13 -12.90
C TYR A 106 10.20 2.78 -12.37
N ALA A 107 11.48 2.46 -12.65
CA ALA A 107 12.15 1.30 -12.09
C ALA A 107 12.29 1.42 -10.56
N GLN A 108 12.81 2.56 -10.07
CA GLN A 108 12.95 2.83 -8.64
C GLN A 108 11.59 2.77 -7.90
N ARG A 109 10.53 3.26 -8.54
CA ARG A 109 9.16 3.16 -8.04
C ARG A 109 8.68 1.71 -7.88
N GLY A 110 9.12 0.81 -8.75
CA GLY A 110 8.88 -0.64 -8.64
C GLY A 110 9.69 -1.27 -7.51
N GLU A 111 10.97 -0.96 -7.41
CA GLU A 111 11.87 -1.46 -6.35
C GLU A 111 11.36 -1.11 -4.96
N ALA A 112 10.95 0.15 -4.74
CA ALA A 112 10.40 0.62 -3.47
C ALA A 112 9.15 -0.18 -3.04
N ARG A 113 8.37 -0.71 -3.99
CA ARG A 113 7.17 -1.53 -3.71
C ARG A 113 7.50 -2.99 -3.44
N GLN A 114 8.61 -3.49 -3.96
CA GLN A 114 9.02 -4.88 -3.81
C GLN A 114 9.27 -5.27 -2.35
N GLY A 115 9.88 -4.38 -1.56
CA GLY A 115 10.11 -4.60 -0.13
C GLY A 115 8.84 -4.80 0.71
N HIS A 116 7.70 -4.29 0.24
CA HIS A 116 6.41 -4.38 0.94
C HIS A 116 5.50 -5.52 0.43
N ALA A 117 5.93 -6.26 -0.59
CA ALA A 117 5.15 -7.33 -1.23
C ALA A 117 5.52 -8.75 -0.75
N ILE A 118 6.29 -8.88 0.34
CA ILE A 118 6.68 -10.18 0.92
C ILE A 118 5.49 -10.77 1.70
N PRO A 119 5.08 -12.02 1.43
CA PRO A 119 3.90 -12.61 2.05
C PRO A 119 4.05 -12.73 3.58
N PRO A 120 2.97 -12.48 4.35
CA PRO A 120 3.00 -12.52 5.81
C PRO A 120 3.21 -13.95 6.38
N THR A 121 3.15 -14.99 5.55
CA THR A 121 3.35 -16.39 5.94
C THR A 121 4.81 -16.75 6.27
N ALA A 122 5.76 -15.84 6.05
CA ALA A 122 7.15 -16.03 6.46
C ALA A 122 7.42 -15.67 7.93
N ALA A 123 6.45 -15.08 8.64
CA ALA A 123 6.55 -14.90 10.09
C ALA A 123 5.84 -16.06 10.80
N PRO A 124 6.52 -16.85 11.64
CA PRO A 124 5.85 -17.92 12.37
C PRO A 124 4.76 -17.31 13.23
N ILE A 125 3.54 -17.78 13.05
CA ILE A 125 2.45 -17.57 14.00
C ILE A 125 2.90 -18.30 15.27
N ALA A 126 3.58 -17.58 16.16
CA ALA A 126 3.88 -18.04 17.49
C ALA A 126 2.53 -18.19 18.21
N VAL A 127 1.96 -19.39 18.12
CA VAL A 127 0.91 -19.83 19.02
C VAL A 127 1.54 -19.80 20.41
N VAL A 128 1.27 -18.73 21.15
CA VAL A 128 1.59 -18.67 22.57
C VAL A 128 0.71 -19.71 23.25
N ALA A 129 1.30 -20.88 23.51
CA ALA A 129 0.70 -21.90 24.35
C ALA A 129 0.56 -21.32 25.78
N PRO A 130 -0.61 -21.46 26.43
CA PRO A 130 -0.76 -21.04 27.81
C PRO A 130 0.12 -21.92 28.71
N ARG A 131 0.89 -21.27 29.60
CA ARG A 131 1.50 -21.91 30.77
C ARG A 131 0.46 -22.06 31.87
#